data_AF-A0A949NZ92-F1
#
_entry.id   AF-A0A949NZ92-F1
#
_cell.length_a   1.000
_cell.length_b   1.000
_cell.length_c   1.000
_cell.angle_alpha   90.00
_cell.angle_beta   90.00
_cell.angle_gamma   90.00
#
_symmetry.space_group_name_H-M   'P 1'
#
loop_
_entity.id
_entity.type
_entity.pdbx_description
1 polymer ?
#
loop_
_entity_poly.entity_id
_entity_poly.type
_entity_poly.pdbx_seq_one_letter_code
_entity_poly.pdbx_strand_id
1 'polypeptide(L)'
;MNTTLADKGDTEGQQRILVVDDSVSVRYAMEKHLTAAGFAVTLAVDGEDGLGKAVEGDFDLIITDVDMPRMDGFELCKRLKGEFKTSSIPIIILSSRDTDEFVEQGFRVGADAYLAKGGDIMEGIERIKDIVRARNFLTGSKVLVVDDSSSIRLFLRVGLTENGFAVRTAVNGREALEMLADFRPDLIITDLMMPEMDGFELCRALKGSQFSTIPVIVMSTMGDKAIMRRLLRGGAASFLIKPFSVTQLSTVIEEIFSSNFRLLLEEKERLQMEHRLTLSAIASLVQALEARDSLTRGHSERVALIAVGIGRELGFTPAELDRLLLVGRLHDLGKIGVRDDVLLKKDSLSDTEYDHVKAHSNVVADILRPIESLHDILEVTTSHHERWDGNGYPDGLAGEAIPLKARIISVADVFEAVTAERPYRDSMPRPVAVDIIREERGRQLCPTCVDAFMRWYEQTGGVIDLPEDYRQH
;
A
#
# COMPACT_ATOMS: atom_id res chain seq x y z
N MET A 1 41.86 19.84 9.61
CA MET A 1 41.30 19.75 10.98
C MET A 1 39.95 20.43 10.97
N ASN A 2 38.89 19.63 10.86
CA ASN A 2 37.53 19.91 11.33
C ASN A 2 36.68 18.70 10.93
N THR A 3 36.73 17.69 11.77
CA THR A 3 35.83 16.54 11.76
C THR A 3 34.57 16.96 12.51
N THR A 4 33.52 17.29 11.77
CA THR A 4 32.19 17.55 12.30
C THR A 4 31.55 16.20 12.67
N LEU A 5 31.46 15.97 13.98
CA LEU A 5 30.41 15.25 14.71
C LEU A 5 29.48 14.39 13.83
N ALA A 6 29.82 13.12 13.69
CA ALA A 6 28.89 12.10 13.26
C ALA A 6 27.88 11.86 14.39
N ASP A 7 26.63 12.12 14.03
CA ASP A 7 25.36 11.69 14.60
C ASP A 7 25.48 10.43 15.49
N LYS A 8 25.42 10.64 16.82
CA LYS A 8 25.08 9.58 17.76
C LYS A 8 23.55 9.48 17.78
N GLY A 9 23.00 8.78 16.79
CA GLY A 9 21.59 8.42 16.77
C GLY A 9 21.25 7.48 17.94
N ASP A 10 20.15 7.79 18.60
CA ASP A 10 19.51 7.02 19.69
C ASP A 10 19.45 5.51 19.39
N THR A 11 20.17 4.69 20.16
CA THR A 11 20.04 3.21 20.14
C THR A 11 18.98 2.68 21.11
N GLU A 12 18.12 3.52 21.69
CA GLU A 12 17.11 3.12 22.68
C GLU A 12 15.71 2.80 22.11
N GLY A 13 15.53 2.75 20.79
CA GLY A 13 14.21 2.53 20.16
C GLY A 13 14.16 1.56 18.98
N GLN A 14 15.24 0.83 18.70
CA GLN A 14 15.31 -0.02 17.50
C GLN A 14 14.68 -1.40 17.76
N GLN A 15 13.67 -1.76 16.95
CA GLN A 15 12.96 -3.04 17.02
C GLN A 15 13.91 -4.22 16.75
N ARG A 16 13.87 -5.24 17.60
CA ARG A 16 14.79 -6.39 17.60
C ARG A 16 14.16 -7.62 16.94
N ILE A 17 14.81 -8.14 15.91
CA ILE A 17 14.38 -9.35 15.18
C ILE A 17 15.41 -10.46 15.39
N LEU A 18 14.94 -11.67 15.73
CA LEU A 18 15.75 -12.88 15.74
C LEU A 18 15.53 -13.65 14.44
N VAL A 19 16.59 -13.90 13.68
CA VAL A 19 16.57 -14.72 12.46
C VAL A 19 17.25 -16.05 12.73
N VAL A 20 16.52 -17.15 12.55
CA VAL A 20 16.96 -18.52 12.77
C VAL A 20 16.94 -19.26 11.44
N ASP A 21 18.10 -19.61 10.91
CA ASP A 21 18.24 -20.33 9.64
C ASP A 21 19.59 -21.03 9.65
N ASP A 22 19.70 -22.25 9.13
CA ASP A 22 20.97 -22.99 9.14
C ASP A 22 21.96 -22.51 8.06
N SER A 23 21.43 -21.89 7.00
CA SER A 23 22.16 -21.33 5.89
C SER A 23 22.78 -19.97 6.22
N VAL A 24 24.11 -19.92 6.19
CA VAL A 24 24.89 -18.69 6.40
C VAL A 24 24.51 -17.60 5.40
N SER A 25 24.24 -17.96 4.13
CA SER A 25 23.91 -17.00 3.09
C SER A 25 22.53 -16.37 3.30
N VAL A 26 21.55 -17.15 3.76
CA VAL A 26 20.20 -16.66 4.07
C VAL A 26 20.24 -15.72 5.27
N ARG A 27 20.94 -16.12 6.35
CA ARG A 27 21.11 -15.26 7.53
C ARG A 27 21.75 -13.92 7.19
N TYR A 28 22.82 -13.92 6.39
CA TYR A 28 23.51 -12.69 6.00
C TYR A 28 22.65 -11.80 5.09
N ALA A 29 21.90 -12.39 4.16
CA ALA A 29 20.97 -11.65 3.32
C ALA A 29 19.87 -10.98 4.16
N MET A 30 19.22 -11.75 5.04
CA MET A 30 18.18 -11.23 5.94
C MET A 30 18.71 -10.13 6.86
N GLU A 31 19.88 -10.33 7.47
CA GLU A 31 20.54 -9.31 8.30
C GLU A 31 20.74 -8.00 7.54
N LYS A 32 21.33 -8.06 6.34
CA LYS A 32 21.59 -6.89 5.51
C LYS A 32 20.30 -6.13 5.18
N HIS A 33 19.28 -6.85 4.74
CA HIS A 33 18.02 -6.26 4.29
C HIS A 33 17.19 -5.70 5.44
N LEU A 34 17.09 -6.41 6.56
CA LEU A 34 16.36 -5.96 7.75
C LEU A 34 17.07 -4.80 8.45
N THR A 35 18.41 -4.82 8.50
CA THR A 35 19.18 -3.69 9.04
C THR A 35 19.00 -2.44 8.19
N ALA A 36 19.01 -2.57 6.85
CA ALA A 36 18.71 -1.45 5.94
C ALA A 36 17.27 -0.92 6.11
N ALA A 37 16.34 -1.78 6.51
CA ALA A 37 14.97 -1.42 6.84
C ALA A 37 14.79 -0.82 8.25
N GLY A 38 15.87 -0.71 9.04
CA GLY A 38 15.88 -0.07 10.35
C GLY A 38 15.72 -1.01 11.54
N PHE A 39 15.80 -2.34 11.36
CA PHE A 39 15.70 -3.31 12.45
C PHE A 39 17.07 -3.66 13.05
N ALA A 40 17.10 -3.99 14.35
CA ALA A 40 18.25 -4.59 15.01
C ALA A 40 18.15 -6.12 14.90
N VAL A 41 19.08 -6.75 14.19
CA VAL A 41 19.00 -8.18 13.87
C VAL A 41 19.93 -9.00 14.75
N THR A 42 19.43 -10.11 15.30
CA THR A 42 20.23 -11.16 15.93
C THR A 42 20.10 -12.44 15.13
N LEU A 43 21.20 -13.15 14.94
CA LEU A 43 21.25 -14.37 14.13
C LEU A 43 21.38 -15.60 15.02
N ALA A 44 20.67 -16.68 14.68
CA ALA A 44 20.79 -17.98 15.29
C ALA A 44 21.01 -19.07 14.23
N VAL A 45 21.83 -20.07 14.57
CA VAL A 45 22.32 -21.05 13.58
C VAL A 45 21.44 -22.28 13.39
N ASP A 46 20.50 -22.51 14.31
CA ASP A 46 19.47 -23.54 14.28
C ASP A 46 18.46 -23.30 15.40
N GLY A 47 17.46 -24.18 15.52
CA GLY A 47 16.39 -24.02 16.52
C GLY A 47 16.86 -24.11 17.98
N GLU A 48 17.92 -24.83 18.31
CA GLU A 48 18.42 -24.85 19.70
C GLU A 48 19.06 -23.51 20.09
N ASP A 49 19.91 -22.98 19.21
CA ASP A 49 20.52 -21.66 19.39
C ASP A 49 19.45 -20.55 19.37
N GLY A 50 18.45 -20.67 18.48
CA GLY A 50 17.32 -19.75 18.40
C GLY A 50 16.49 -19.71 19.67
N LEU A 51 16.15 -20.88 20.23
CA LEU A 51 15.39 -20.98 21.47
C LEU A 51 16.16 -20.38 22.65
N GLY A 52 17.46 -20.68 22.78
CA GLY A 52 18.31 -20.13 23.84
C GLY A 52 18.36 -18.60 23.79
N LYS A 53 18.63 -18.05 22.61
CA LYS A 53 18.66 -16.59 22.40
C LYS A 53 17.31 -15.95 22.67
N ALA A 54 16.21 -16.54 22.21
CA ALA A 54 14.87 -15.99 22.41
C ALA A 54 14.48 -15.92 23.89
N VAL A 55 14.92 -16.88 24.71
CA VAL A 55 14.64 -16.90 26.15
C VAL A 55 15.50 -15.89 26.90
N GLU A 56 16.76 -15.71 26.52
CA GLU A 56 17.67 -14.75 27.17
C GLU A 56 17.41 -13.30 26.75
N GLY A 57 17.14 -13.08 25.46
CA GLY A 57 16.88 -11.78 24.88
C GLY A 57 15.42 -11.34 24.96
N ASP A 58 15.16 -10.15 24.44
CA ASP A 58 13.82 -9.65 24.17
C ASP A 58 13.76 -9.34 22.68
N PHE A 59 12.78 -9.92 21.99
CA PHE A 59 12.60 -9.78 20.55
C PHE A 59 11.18 -9.37 20.22
N ASP A 60 11.07 -8.50 19.22
CA ASP A 60 9.80 -8.01 18.69
C ASP A 60 9.21 -8.98 17.66
N LEU A 61 10.06 -9.79 17.01
CA LEU A 61 9.70 -10.79 16.01
C LEU A 61 10.79 -11.89 15.92
N ILE A 62 10.36 -13.12 15.65
CA ILE A 62 11.24 -14.24 15.31
C ILE A 62 10.92 -14.69 13.88
N ILE A 63 11.95 -14.84 13.06
CA ILE A 63 11.87 -15.39 11.71
C ILE A 63 12.65 -16.70 11.74
N THR A 64 12.02 -17.81 11.39
CA THR A 64 12.65 -19.13 11.40
C THR A 64 12.50 -19.84 10.08
N ASP A 65 13.55 -20.50 9.63
CA ASP A 65 13.43 -21.53 8.59
C ASP A 65 12.65 -22.73 9.09
N VAL A 66 12.03 -23.47 8.17
CA VAL A 66 11.44 -24.79 8.46
C VAL A 66 12.54 -25.83 8.59
N ASP A 67 13.39 -25.96 7.57
CA ASP A 67 14.26 -27.11 7.38
C ASP A 67 15.63 -26.89 8.05
N MET A 68 15.67 -27.03 9.38
CA MET A 68 16.90 -26.86 10.17
C MET A 68 17.34 -28.17 10.85
N PRO A 69 18.65 -28.38 11.02
CA PRO A 69 19.17 -29.53 11.77
C PRO A 69 18.85 -29.42 13.26
N ARG A 70 18.80 -30.57 13.95
CA ARG A 70 18.52 -30.73 15.39
C ARG A 70 17.09 -30.39 15.82
N MET A 71 16.65 -29.17 15.52
CA MET A 71 15.31 -28.66 15.81
C MET A 71 14.81 -27.89 14.59
N ASP A 72 13.76 -28.41 13.97
CA ASP A 72 13.10 -27.75 12.84
C ASP A 72 12.29 -26.52 13.29
N GLY A 73 11.89 -25.69 12.33
CA GLY A 73 11.16 -24.45 12.59
C GLY A 73 9.80 -24.66 13.26
N PHE A 74 9.14 -25.79 13.01
CA PHE A 74 7.83 -26.08 13.61
C PHE A 74 7.96 -26.44 15.09
N GLU A 75 8.94 -27.27 15.44
CA GLU A 75 9.25 -27.63 16.81
C GLU A 75 9.77 -26.41 17.59
N LEU A 76 10.60 -25.56 16.97
CA LEU A 76 11.00 -24.28 17.55
C LEU A 76 9.79 -23.39 17.84
N CYS A 77 8.92 -23.20 16.85
CA CYS A 77 7.70 -22.39 16.98
C CYS A 77 6.83 -22.89 18.15
N LYS A 78 6.57 -24.19 18.19
CA LYS A 78 5.78 -24.83 19.24
C LYS A 78 6.38 -24.61 20.63
N ARG A 79 7.70 -24.70 20.79
CA ARG A 79 8.37 -24.48 22.07
C ARG A 79 8.33 -23.03 22.51
N LEU A 80 8.57 -22.09 21.59
CA LEU A 80 8.48 -20.66 21.86
C LEU A 80 7.06 -20.27 22.27
N LYS A 81 6.03 -20.77 21.56
CA LYS A 81 4.63 -20.54 21.93
C LYS A 81 4.22 -21.20 23.25
N GLY A 82 4.95 -22.22 23.71
CA GLY A 82 4.72 -22.89 25.00
C GLY A 82 5.38 -22.21 26.20
N GLU A 83 6.28 -21.25 26.00
CA GLU A 83 7.08 -20.61 27.05
C GLU A 83 6.53 -19.22 27.39
N PHE A 84 6.39 -18.89 28.67
CA PHE A 84 5.68 -17.67 29.10
C PHE A 84 6.33 -16.40 28.53
N LYS A 85 7.66 -16.31 28.54
CA LYS A 85 8.40 -15.13 28.09
C LYS A 85 8.33 -14.92 26.57
N THR A 86 8.26 -15.98 25.79
CA THR A 86 8.38 -15.92 24.33
C THR A 86 7.07 -16.19 23.59
N SER A 87 6.03 -16.65 24.29
CA SER A 87 4.74 -17.02 23.70
C SER A 87 4.04 -15.91 22.94
N SER A 88 4.21 -14.65 23.36
CA SER A 88 3.64 -13.47 22.71
C SER A 88 4.50 -12.91 21.59
N ILE A 89 5.69 -13.48 21.33
CA ILE A 89 6.55 -13.04 20.23
C ILE A 89 5.99 -13.62 18.92
N PRO A 90 5.73 -12.78 17.90
CA PRO A 90 5.27 -13.26 16.62
C PRO A 90 6.37 -14.09 15.95
N ILE A 91 5.97 -15.16 15.26
CA ILE A 91 6.87 -16.09 14.59
C ILE A 91 6.49 -16.18 13.12
N ILE A 92 7.42 -15.81 12.24
CA ILE A 92 7.30 -15.97 10.80
C ILE A 92 8.11 -17.18 10.36
N ILE A 93 7.48 -18.06 9.59
CA ILE A 93 8.16 -19.21 9.01
C ILE A 93 8.62 -18.89 7.59
N LEU A 94 9.90 -19.10 7.31
CA LEU A 94 10.46 -19.08 5.95
C LEU A 94 10.32 -20.48 5.35
N SER A 95 9.54 -20.61 4.27
CA SER A 95 9.36 -21.89 3.58
C SER A 95 9.96 -21.84 2.18
N SER A 96 10.65 -22.92 1.79
CA SER A 96 11.11 -23.13 0.41
C SER A 96 10.06 -23.81 -0.48
N ARG A 97 8.91 -24.22 0.08
CA ARG A 97 7.87 -25.01 -0.59
C ARG A 97 6.46 -24.49 -0.26
N ASP A 98 5.78 -23.95 -1.25
CA ASP A 98 4.40 -23.42 -1.17
C ASP A 98 3.34 -24.52 -1.30
N THR A 99 3.52 -25.68 -0.66
CA THR A 99 2.44 -26.68 -0.60
C THR A 99 1.53 -26.39 0.59
N ASP A 100 0.22 -26.30 0.36
CA ASP A 100 -0.81 -25.93 1.35
C ASP A 100 -0.69 -26.69 2.69
N GLU A 101 -0.22 -27.95 2.70
CA GLU A 101 -0.06 -28.77 3.91
C GLU A 101 0.95 -28.20 4.93
N PHE A 102 2.08 -27.64 4.47
CA PHE A 102 3.11 -27.10 5.36
C PHE A 102 2.74 -25.73 5.94
N VAL A 103 1.96 -24.96 5.18
CA VAL A 103 1.37 -23.70 5.64
C VAL A 103 0.30 -23.97 6.69
N GLU A 104 -0.55 -24.98 6.50
CA GLU A 104 -1.54 -25.35 7.50
C GLU A 104 -0.86 -25.86 8.80
N GLN A 105 0.22 -26.64 8.66
CA GLN A 105 0.93 -27.21 9.80
C GLN A 105 1.55 -26.16 10.74
N GLY A 106 2.20 -25.13 10.22
CA GLY A 106 2.82 -24.11 11.08
C GLY A 106 1.83 -23.13 11.66
N PHE A 107 0.74 -22.77 10.97
CA PHE A 107 -0.37 -22.07 11.64
C PHE A 107 -0.92 -22.90 12.81
N ARG A 108 -1.02 -24.22 12.67
CA ARG A 108 -1.44 -25.13 13.74
C ARG A 108 -0.48 -25.17 14.93
N VAL A 109 0.82 -24.95 14.72
CA VAL A 109 1.82 -24.84 15.81
C VAL A 109 2.06 -23.40 16.28
N GLY A 110 1.27 -22.45 15.78
CA GLY A 110 1.22 -21.07 16.26
C GLY A 110 2.08 -20.07 15.49
N ALA A 111 2.47 -20.36 14.25
CA ALA A 111 3.11 -19.35 13.40
C ALA A 111 2.12 -18.23 13.05
N ASP A 112 2.60 -16.99 13.05
CA ASP A 112 1.79 -15.80 12.80
C ASP A 112 1.73 -15.47 11.29
N ALA A 113 2.79 -15.77 10.54
CA ALA A 113 2.79 -15.67 9.09
C ALA A 113 3.86 -16.56 8.44
N TYR A 114 3.85 -16.55 7.10
CA TYR A 114 4.76 -17.30 6.25
C TYR A 114 5.37 -16.42 5.17
N LEU A 115 6.65 -16.64 4.87
CA LEU A 115 7.36 -16.00 3.78
C LEU A 115 8.02 -17.05 2.89
N ALA A 116 7.88 -16.89 1.57
CA ALA A 116 8.49 -17.78 0.59
C ALA A 116 9.99 -17.45 0.41
N LYS A 117 10.86 -18.47 0.47
CA LYS A 117 12.29 -18.34 0.16
C LYS A 117 12.46 -18.15 -1.36
N GLY A 118 12.86 -16.94 -1.77
CA GLY A 118 13.13 -16.60 -3.18
C GLY A 118 12.10 -15.69 -3.85
N GLY A 119 11.08 -15.21 -3.11
CA GLY A 119 10.19 -14.13 -3.56
C GLY A 119 10.85 -12.74 -3.47
N ASP A 120 10.09 -11.69 -3.79
CA ASP A 120 10.56 -10.32 -3.65
C ASP A 120 10.87 -10.00 -2.18
N ILE A 121 12.15 -9.78 -1.90
CA ILE A 121 12.66 -9.48 -0.55
C ILE A 121 12.02 -8.19 -0.02
N MET A 122 11.72 -7.21 -0.89
CA MET A 122 11.09 -5.95 -0.48
C MET A 122 9.64 -6.17 -0.02
N GLU A 123 8.89 -7.01 -0.72
CA GLU A 123 7.54 -7.41 -0.31
C GLU A 123 7.55 -8.14 1.04
N GLY A 124 8.52 -9.05 1.23
CA GLY A 124 8.73 -9.74 2.50
C GLY A 124 9.04 -8.78 3.67
N ILE A 125 9.86 -7.76 3.43
CA ILE A 125 10.18 -6.72 4.43
C ILE A 125 8.94 -5.88 4.79
N GLU A 126 8.12 -5.48 3.81
CA GLU A 126 6.89 -4.73 4.11
C GLU A 126 5.93 -5.56 4.94
N ARG A 127 5.80 -6.86 4.65
CA ARG A 127 5.00 -7.78 5.46
C ARG A 127 5.53 -7.94 6.89
N ILE A 128 6.86 -7.99 7.05
CA ILE A 128 7.52 -7.98 8.37
C ILE A 128 7.21 -6.68 9.12
N LYS A 129 7.34 -5.53 8.47
CA LYS A 129 6.99 -4.23 9.07
C LYS A 129 5.54 -4.20 9.51
N ASP A 130 4.63 -4.73 8.70
CA ASP A 130 3.20 -4.76 9.01
C ASP A 130 2.92 -5.64 10.24
N ILE A 131 3.53 -6.81 10.36
CA ILE A 131 3.41 -7.69 11.54
C ILE A 131 3.99 -7.03 12.80
N VAL A 132 5.19 -6.45 12.70
CA VAL A 132 5.83 -5.77 13.82
C VAL A 132 5.03 -4.52 14.24
N ARG A 133 4.47 -3.76 13.29
CA ARG A 133 3.56 -2.63 13.54
C ARG A 133 2.27 -3.08 14.22
N ALA A 134 1.69 -4.20 13.81
CA ALA A 134 0.49 -4.76 14.44
C ALA A 134 0.72 -5.11 15.92
N ARG A 135 1.91 -5.62 16.27
CA ARG A 135 2.26 -5.88 17.67
C ARG A 135 2.49 -4.60 18.45
N ASN A 136 3.18 -3.63 17.86
CA ASN A 136 3.36 -2.31 18.48
C ASN A 136 2.04 -1.54 18.65
N PHE A 137 0.98 -1.91 17.92
CA PHE A 137 -0.36 -1.41 18.17
C PHE A 137 -0.96 -1.96 19.48
N LEU A 138 -0.62 -3.20 19.86
CA LEU A 138 -1.08 -3.80 21.13
C LEU A 138 -0.42 -3.15 22.35
N THR A 139 0.86 -2.80 22.26
CA THR A 139 1.56 -2.05 23.31
C THR A 139 1.11 -0.58 23.30
N GLY A 140 0.44 -0.16 24.38
CA GLY A 140 -0.19 1.17 24.49
C GLY A 140 -1.66 1.21 24.08
N SER A 141 -2.22 0.11 23.56
CA SER A 141 -3.67 -0.02 23.32
C SER A 141 -4.45 0.25 24.60
N LYS A 142 -5.51 1.05 24.48
CA LYS A 142 -6.36 1.48 25.58
C LYS A 142 -7.41 0.42 25.88
N VAL A 143 -7.34 -0.19 27.06
CA VAL A 143 -8.29 -1.22 27.48
C VAL A 143 -9.17 -0.68 28.59
N LEU A 144 -10.49 -0.84 28.46
CA LEU A 144 -11.44 -0.55 29.53
C LEU A 144 -11.94 -1.85 30.15
N VAL A 145 -11.63 -2.06 31.43
CA VAL A 145 -12.09 -3.22 32.20
C VAL A 145 -13.32 -2.82 33.03
N VAL A 146 -14.44 -3.50 32.83
CA VAL A 146 -15.71 -3.25 33.49
C VAL A 146 -16.09 -4.47 34.33
N ASP A 147 -16.08 -4.34 35.64
CA ASP A 147 -16.41 -5.44 36.56
C ASP A 147 -16.82 -4.84 37.90
N ASP A 148 -17.84 -5.36 38.58
CA ASP A 148 -18.31 -4.82 39.87
C ASP A 148 -17.36 -5.21 41.03
N SER A 149 -16.60 -6.29 40.88
CA SER A 149 -15.60 -6.74 41.84
C SER A 149 -14.30 -5.92 41.77
N SER A 150 -14.00 -5.20 42.85
CA SER A 150 -12.75 -4.43 42.98
C SER A 150 -11.49 -5.29 42.85
N SER A 151 -11.56 -6.55 43.29
CA SER A 151 -10.44 -7.49 43.23
C SER A 151 -10.15 -7.91 41.78
N ILE A 152 -11.19 -8.17 40.98
CA ILE A 152 -11.03 -8.56 39.57
C ILE A 152 -10.53 -7.37 38.75
N ARG A 153 -11.09 -6.17 38.97
CA ARG A 153 -10.59 -4.94 38.33
C ARG A 153 -9.11 -4.71 38.62
N LEU A 154 -8.68 -4.89 39.88
CA LEU A 154 -7.28 -4.71 40.26
C LEU A 154 -6.36 -5.76 39.61
N PHE A 155 -6.77 -7.03 39.65
CA PHE A 155 -6.03 -8.14 39.03
C PHE A 155 -5.83 -7.92 37.53
N LEU A 156 -6.91 -7.61 36.81
CA LEU A 156 -6.87 -7.34 35.36
C LEU A 156 -6.07 -6.09 35.03
N ARG A 157 -6.24 -5.01 35.80
CA ARG A 157 -5.48 -3.78 35.59
C ARG A 157 -4.00 -4.01 35.71
N VAL A 158 -3.54 -4.67 36.79
CA VAL A 158 -2.11 -4.94 36.99
C VAL A 158 -1.58 -5.86 35.90
N GLY A 159 -2.23 -6.99 35.68
CA GLY A 159 -1.78 -7.97 34.69
C GLY A 159 -1.71 -7.42 33.26
N LEU A 160 -2.73 -6.71 32.81
CA LEU A 160 -2.73 -6.11 31.46
C LEU A 160 -1.77 -4.93 31.34
N THR A 161 -1.58 -4.13 32.40
CA THR A 161 -0.60 -3.02 32.36
C THR A 161 0.83 -3.55 32.26
N GLU A 162 1.16 -4.65 32.94
CA GLU A 162 2.46 -5.33 32.80
C GLU A 162 2.69 -5.89 31.39
N ASN A 163 1.61 -6.24 30.68
CA ASN A 163 1.65 -6.64 29.27
C ASN A 163 1.64 -5.45 28.29
N GLY A 164 1.78 -4.22 28.80
CA GLY A 164 1.93 -3.01 27.98
C GLY A 164 0.62 -2.30 27.60
N PHE A 165 -0.54 -2.73 28.09
CA PHE A 165 -1.82 -2.07 27.80
C PHE A 165 -2.04 -0.82 28.68
N ALA A 166 -2.68 0.21 28.12
CA ALA A 166 -3.13 1.38 28.87
C ALA A 166 -4.52 1.13 29.47
N VAL A 167 -4.58 0.63 30.71
CA VAL A 167 -5.82 0.12 31.31
C VAL A 167 -6.54 1.16 32.16
N ARG A 168 -7.84 1.36 31.90
CA ARG A 168 -8.78 2.02 32.81
C ARG A 168 -9.84 1.03 33.29
N THR A 169 -10.51 1.35 34.38
CA THR A 169 -11.52 0.46 34.96
C THR A 169 -12.82 1.20 35.29
N ALA A 170 -13.94 0.48 35.21
CA ALA A 170 -15.29 0.92 35.57
C ALA A 170 -16.00 -0.17 36.40
N VAL A 171 -16.93 0.21 37.27
CA VAL A 171 -17.63 -0.70 38.20
C VAL A 171 -18.92 -1.29 37.62
N ASN A 172 -19.46 -0.70 36.55
CA ASN A 172 -20.64 -1.20 35.85
C ASN A 172 -20.72 -0.66 34.40
N GLY A 173 -21.67 -1.15 33.60
CA GLY A 173 -21.82 -0.73 32.21
C GLY A 173 -22.20 0.74 32.03
N ARG A 174 -22.86 1.36 33.02
CA ARG A 174 -23.28 2.76 32.95
C ARG A 174 -22.09 3.71 33.06
N GLU A 175 -21.23 3.49 34.05
CA GLU A 175 -19.97 4.23 34.20
C GLU A 175 -19.06 4.00 32.97
N ALA A 176 -19.01 2.77 32.46
CA ALA A 176 -18.22 2.46 31.27
C ALA A 176 -18.63 3.32 30.07
N LEU A 177 -19.94 3.49 29.81
CA LEU A 177 -20.44 4.34 28.71
C LEU A 177 -20.11 5.83 28.92
N GLU A 178 -20.17 6.31 30.16
CA GLU A 178 -19.84 7.70 30.49
C GLU A 178 -18.36 7.98 30.26
N MET A 179 -17.48 7.02 30.58
CA MET A 179 -16.06 7.12 30.33
C MET A 179 -15.70 7.20 28.83
N LEU A 180 -16.56 6.70 27.93
CA LEU A 180 -16.28 6.72 26.47
C LEU A 180 -16.21 8.12 25.87
N ALA A 181 -16.78 9.12 26.54
CA ALA A 181 -16.68 10.52 26.12
C ALA A 181 -15.23 11.02 26.18
N ASP A 182 -14.51 10.69 27.26
CA ASP A 182 -13.17 11.21 27.56
C ASP A 182 -12.06 10.18 27.30
N PHE A 183 -12.41 8.89 27.26
CA PHE A 183 -11.50 7.78 27.04
C PHE A 183 -12.06 6.90 25.94
N ARG A 184 -11.41 6.90 24.77
CA ARG A 184 -11.75 5.99 23.67
C ARG A 184 -10.90 4.73 23.79
N PRO A 185 -11.42 3.61 24.33
CA PRO A 185 -10.71 2.35 24.38
C PRO A 185 -10.67 1.69 23.01
N ASP A 186 -9.61 0.93 22.76
CA ASP A 186 -9.44 0.03 21.62
C ASP A 186 -10.07 -1.34 21.90
N LEU A 187 -10.32 -1.66 23.18
CA LEU A 187 -10.95 -2.91 23.62
C LEU A 187 -11.71 -2.69 24.94
N ILE A 188 -12.89 -3.31 25.07
CA ILE A 188 -13.63 -3.37 26.33
C ILE A 188 -13.68 -4.81 26.82
N ILE A 189 -13.38 -5.02 28.10
CA ILE A 189 -13.49 -6.32 28.78
C ILE A 189 -14.50 -6.15 29.90
N THR A 190 -15.66 -6.77 29.79
CA THR A 190 -16.77 -6.56 30.73
C THR A 190 -17.18 -7.86 31.41
N ASP A 191 -17.48 -7.83 32.71
CA ASP A 191 -18.24 -8.89 33.34
C ASP A 191 -19.66 -8.95 32.76
N LEU A 192 -20.24 -10.14 32.75
CA LEU A 192 -21.61 -10.34 32.28
C LEU A 192 -22.64 -9.82 33.30
N MET A 193 -22.40 -10.00 34.60
CA MET A 193 -23.39 -9.82 35.66
C MET A 193 -22.97 -8.69 36.59
N MET A 194 -23.45 -7.48 36.33
CA MET A 194 -23.14 -6.29 37.12
C MET A 194 -24.43 -5.53 37.50
N PRO A 195 -24.43 -4.76 38.61
CA PRO A 195 -25.55 -3.88 38.95
C PRO A 195 -25.67 -2.71 37.96
N GLU A 196 -26.84 -2.07 37.95
CA GLU A 196 -27.22 -0.91 37.10
C GLU A 196 -27.28 -1.19 35.60
N MET A 197 -26.19 -1.67 35.00
CA MET A 197 -26.11 -2.07 33.60
C MET A 197 -25.17 -3.26 33.48
N ASP A 198 -25.71 -4.37 32.98
CA ASP A 198 -24.97 -5.61 32.82
C ASP A 198 -24.11 -5.63 31.53
N GLY A 199 -23.23 -6.63 31.38
CA GLY A 199 -22.35 -6.71 30.22
C GLY A 199 -23.09 -6.94 28.89
N PHE A 200 -24.26 -7.56 28.92
CA PHE A 200 -25.08 -7.79 27.73
C PHE A 200 -25.78 -6.50 27.27
N GLU A 201 -26.26 -5.69 28.22
CA GLU A 201 -26.82 -4.36 27.99
C GLU A 201 -25.77 -3.39 27.47
N LEU A 202 -24.56 -3.42 28.05
CA LEU A 202 -23.42 -2.63 27.57
C LEU A 202 -23.08 -2.95 26.11
N CYS A 203 -22.94 -4.24 25.75
CA CYS A 203 -22.69 -4.65 24.36
C CYS A 203 -23.75 -4.13 23.39
N ARG A 204 -25.03 -4.22 23.76
CA ARG A 204 -26.13 -3.73 22.91
C ARG A 204 -26.12 -2.22 22.76
N ALA A 205 -25.83 -1.49 23.83
CA ALA A 205 -25.73 -0.04 23.81
C ALA A 205 -24.61 0.44 22.89
N LEU A 206 -23.43 -0.20 22.95
CA LEU A 206 -22.29 0.10 22.09
C LEU A 206 -22.61 -0.12 20.61
N LYS A 207 -23.22 -1.27 20.28
CA LYS A 207 -23.59 -1.62 18.89
C LYS A 207 -24.56 -0.63 18.25
N GLY A 208 -25.41 0.03 19.04
CA GLY A 208 -26.35 1.06 18.59
C GLY A 208 -25.79 2.48 18.56
N SER A 209 -24.49 2.66 18.78
CA SER A 209 -23.86 3.97 18.94
C SER A 209 -22.68 4.15 17.96
N GLN A 210 -22.06 5.33 17.97
CA GLN A 210 -20.81 5.60 17.23
C GLN A 210 -19.62 4.74 17.69
N PHE A 211 -19.74 4.01 18.80
CA PHE A 211 -18.71 3.14 19.35
C PHE A 211 -18.88 1.67 18.93
N SER A 212 -19.70 1.39 17.91
CA SER A 212 -20.03 0.04 17.45
C SER A 212 -18.83 -0.76 16.92
N THR A 213 -17.71 -0.10 16.63
CA THR A 213 -16.47 -0.71 16.14
C THR A 213 -15.55 -1.20 17.26
N ILE A 214 -15.81 -0.83 18.51
CA ILE A 214 -14.96 -1.23 19.64
C ILE A 214 -15.28 -2.70 19.99
N PRO A 215 -14.31 -3.64 19.90
CA PRO A 215 -14.54 -5.02 20.27
C PRO A 215 -14.80 -5.14 21.79
N VAL A 216 -15.75 -6.01 22.15
CA VAL A 216 -16.11 -6.29 23.55
C VAL A 216 -15.89 -7.77 23.88
N ILE A 217 -15.05 -8.05 24.86
CA ILE A 217 -14.89 -9.38 25.46
C ILE A 217 -15.77 -9.46 26.70
N VAL A 218 -16.66 -10.47 26.76
CA VAL A 218 -17.51 -10.68 27.93
C VAL A 218 -16.99 -11.80 28.81
N MET A 219 -16.77 -11.51 30.08
CA MET A 219 -16.38 -12.48 31.09
C MET A 219 -17.62 -13.06 31.77
N SER A 220 -17.67 -14.39 31.93
CA SER A 220 -18.84 -15.08 32.51
C SER A 220 -18.40 -16.19 33.45
N THR A 221 -19.14 -16.41 34.53
CA THR A 221 -18.98 -17.59 35.40
C THR A 221 -19.67 -18.84 34.83
N MET A 222 -20.54 -18.67 33.83
CA MET A 222 -21.30 -19.76 33.20
C MET A 222 -20.79 -20.07 31.79
N GLY A 223 -20.58 -21.37 31.53
CA GLY A 223 -20.13 -21.92 30.25
C GLY A 223 -21.26 -22.38 29.31
N ASP A 224 -22.51 -21.94 29.51
CA ASP A 224 -23.63 -22.40 28.68
C ASP A 224 -23.55 -21.86 27.24
N LYS A 225 -23.54 -22.77 26.26
CA LYS A 225 -23.54 -22.48 24.82
C LYS A 225 -24.70 -21.56 24.40
N ALA A 226 -25.85 -21.63 25.08
CA ALA A 226 -27.00 -20.77 24.77
C ALA A 226 -26.70 -19.29 25.07
N ILE A 227 -26.05 -19.01 26.21
CA ILE A 227 -25.66 -17.67 26.63
C ILE A 227 -24.57 -17.13 25.70
N MET A 228 -23.55 -17.94 25.36
CA MET A 228 -22.47 -17.55 24.45
C MET A 228 -22.99 -17.12 23.07
N ARG A 229 -23.90 -17.91 22.47
CA ARG A 229 -24.51 -17.56 21.17
C ARG A 229 -25.28 -16.25 21.25
N ARG A 230 -25.96 -16.01 22.38
CA ARG A 230 -26.71 -14.78 22.60
C ARG A 230 -25.78 -13.58 22.72
N LEU A 231 -24.64 -13.71 23.42
CA LEU A 231 -23.63 -12.65 23.55
C LEU A 231 -23.03 -12.24 22.20
N LEU A 232 -22.63 -13.21 21.38
CA LEU A 232 -22.09 -12.94 20.04
C LEU A 232 -23.10 -12.21 19.15
N ARG A 233 -24.36 -12.65 19.13
CA ARG A 233 -25.44 -11.95 18.40
C ARG A 233 -25.69 -10.53 18.94
N GLY A 234 -25.51 -10.36 20.25
CA GLY A 234 -25.63 -9.09 20.96
C GLY A 234 -24.51 -8.08 20.67
N GLY A 235 -23.44 -8.47 19.98
CA GLY A 235 -22.33 -7.59 19.60
C GLY A 235 -21.03 -7.83 20.37
N ALA A 236 -20.94 -8.87 21.23
CA ALA A 236 -19.67 -9.26 21.80
C ALA A 236 -18.74 -9.83 20.72
N ALA A 237 -17.46 -9.44 20.75
CA ALA A 237 -16.42 -9.96 19.87
C ALA A 237 -15.97 -11.36 20.32
N SER A 238 -15.86 -11.58 21.62
CA SER A 238 -15.53 -12.89 22.21
C SER A 238 -16.07 -13.00 23.63
N PHE A 239 -15.91 -14.16 24.25
CA PHE A 239 -16.25 -14.39 25.65
C PHE A 239 -15.15 -15.17 26.35
N LEU A 240 -15.11 -15.08 27.68
CA LEU A 240 -14.11 -15.73 28.50
C LEU A 240 -14.72 -16.27 29.79
N ILE A 241 -14.42 -17.53 30.14
CA ILE A 241 -15.02 -18.21 31.30
C ILE A 241 -14.13 -18.02 32.53
N LYS A 242 -14.70 -17.54 33.64
CA LYS A 242 -14.03 -17.42 34.95
C LYS A 242 -13.97 -18.80 35.65
N PRO A 243 -12.87 -19.15 36.35
CA PRO A 243 -11.64 -18.37 36.52
C PRO A 243 -10.69 -18.52 35.31
N PHE A 244 -9.87 -17.50 35.08
CA PHE A 244 -8.92 -17.46 33.97
C PHE A 244 -7.60 -16.79 34.38
N SER A 245 -6.54 -17.07 33.64
CA SER A 245 -5.24 -16.40 33.81
C SER A 245 -5.13 -15.16 32.92
N VAL A 246 -4.22 -14.24 33.27
CA VAL A 246 -3.88 -13.09 32.41
C VAL A 246 -3.39 -13.59 31.05
N THR A 247 -2.62 -14.68 31.01
CA THR A 247 -2.14 -15.29 29.76
C THR A 247 -3.30 -15.71 28.84
N GLN A 248 -4.33 -16.37 29.37
CA GLN A 248 -5.50 -16.76 28.57
C GLN A 248 -6.24 -15.55 28.02
N LEU A 249 -6.34 -14.48 28.81
CA LEU A 249 -6.94 -13.23 28.36
C LEU A 249 -6.09 -12.58 27.27
N SER A 250 -4.77 -12.50 27.43
CA SER A 250 -3.85 -11.98 26.42
C SER A 250 -3.99 -12.73 25.09
N THR A 251 -4.11 -14.05 25.10
CA THR A 251 -4.31 -14.85 23.87
C THR A 251 -5.60 -14.45 23.14
N VAL A 252 -6.72 -14.27 23.85
CA VAL A 252 -7.99 -13.86 23.22
C VAL A 252 -7.91 -12.43 22.68
N ILE A 253 -7.21 -11.54 23.39
CA ILE A 253 -6.95 -10.18 22.94
C ILE A 253 -6.13 -10.21 21.64
N GLU A 254 -5.02 -10.94 21.64
CA GLU A 254 -4.15 -11.13 20.48
C GLU A 254 -4.93 -11.71 19.29
N GLU A 255 -5.81 -12.68 19.50
CA GLU A 255 -6.63 -13.29 18.44
C GLU A 255 -7.59 -12.28 17.80
N ILE A 256 -8.26 -11.44 18.60
CA ILE A 256 -9.18 -10.40 18.11
C ILE A 256 -8.44 -9.34 17.31
N PHE A 257 -7.33 -8.83 17.84
CA PHE A 257 -6.55 -7.81 17.15
C PHE A 257 -5.87 -8.35 15.90
N SER A 258 -5.33 -9.59 15.95
CA SER A 258 -4.75 -10.26 14.79
C SER A 258 -5.78 -10.49 13.69
N SER A 259 -6.99 -10.91 14.04
CA SER A 259 -8.06 -11.12 13.06
C SER A 259 -8.48 -9.82 12.39
N ASN A 260 -8.64 -8.74 13.16
CA ASN A 260 -8.95 -7.42 12.60
C ASN A 260 -7.82 -6.89 11.72
N PHE A 261 -6.57 -7.12 12.11
CA PHE A 261 -5.42 -6.72 11.32
C PHE A 261 -5.31 -7.51 10.01
N ARG A 262 -5.56 -8.82 10.04
CA ARG A 262 -5.64 -9.65 8.82
C ARG A 262 -6.70 -9.14 7.86
N LEU A 263 -7.89 -8.79 8.35
CA LEU A 263 -8.95 -8.22 7.50
C LEU A 263 -8.53 -6.89 6.88
N LEU A 264 -7.82 -6.03 7.61
CA LEU A 264 -7.29 -4.77 7.07
C LEU A 264 -6.22 -5.00 6.00
N LEU A 265 -5.34 -6.00 6.19
CA LEU A 265 -4.36 -6.39 5.18
C LEU A 265 -5.03 -6.95 3.93
N GLU A 266 -5.98 -7.87 4.09
CA GLU A 266 -6.74 -8.45 2.98
C GLU A 266 -7.51 -7.37 2.20
N GLU A 267 -8.09 -6.38 2.90
CA GLU A 267 -8.76 -5.24 2.26
C GLU A 267 -7.78 -4.35 1.50
N LYS A 268 -6.60 -4.06 2.06
CA LYS A 268 -5.54 -3.31 1.40
C LYS A 268 -5.04 -4.03 0.15
N GLU A 269 -4.75 -5.33 0.24
CA GLU A 269 -4.34 -6.16 -0.89
C GLU A 269 -5.42 -6.20 -1.98
N ARG A 270 -6.70 -6.32 -1.58
CA ARG A 270 -7.84 -6.27 -2.49
C ARG A 270 -7.91 -4.95 -3.24
N LEU A 271 -7.79 -3.82 -2.53
CA LEU A 271 -7.81 -2.48 -3.14
C LEU A 271 -6.62 -2.28 -4.09
N GLN A 272 -5.43 -2.75 -3.71
CA GLN A 272 -4.24 -2.70 -4.57
C GLN A 272 -4.42 -3.57 -5.83
N MET A 273 -4.99 -4.76 -5.68
CA MET A 273 -5.30 -5.65 -6.80
C MET A 273 -6.33 -5.03 -7.75
N GLU A 274 -7.41 -4.45 -7.22
CA GLU A 274 -8.42 -3.74 -8.01
C GLU A 274 -7.82 -2.56 -8.79
N HIS A 275 -6.95 -1.78 -8.14
CA HIS A 275 -6.23 -0.69 -8.77
C HIS A 275 -5.33 -1.19 -9.91
N ARG A 276 -4.57 -2.27 -9.67
CA ARG A 276 -3.71 -2.90 -10.68
C ARG A 276 -4.51 -3.41 -11.87
N LEU A 277 -5.61 -4.11 -11.64
CA LEU A 277 -6.50 -4.60 -12.70
C LEU A 277 -7.06 -3.47 -13.55
N THR A 278 -7.43 -2.35 -12.92
CA THR A 278 -7.93 -1.16 -13.63
C THR A 278 -6.86 -0.60 -14.57
N LEU A 279 -5.63 -0.43 -14.09
CA LEU A 279 -4.51 0.04 -14.92
C LEU A 279 -4.16 -0.94 -16.05
N SER A 280 -4.18 -2.25 -15.78
CA SER A 280 -3.95 -3.28 -16.81
C SER A 280 -5.03 -3.29 -17.89
N ALA A 281 -6.30 -3.07 -17.51
CA ALA A 281 -7.41 -2.96 -18.46
C ALA A 281 -7.25 -1.72 -19.36
N ILE A 282 -6.90 -0.58 -18.76
CA ILE A 282 -6.60 0.65 -19.49
C ILE A 282 -5.43 0.45 -20.46
N ALA A 283 -4.32 -0.15 -20.00
CA ALA A 283 -3.16 -0.43 -20.85
C ALA A 283 -3.53 -1.36 -22.02
N SER A 284 -4.42 -2.33 -21.80
CA SER A 284 -4.93 -3.22 -22.84
C SER A 284 -5.77 -2.48 -23.89
N LEU A 285 -6.58 -1.48 -23.48
CA LEU A 285 -7.33 -0.62 -24.40
C LEU A 285 -6.39 0.24 -25.26
N VAL A 286 -5.35 0.81 -24.66
CA VAL A 286 -4.32 1.57 -25.39
C VAL A 286 -3.62 0.67 -26.42
N GLN A 287 -3.19 -0.54 -26.01
CA GLN A 287 -2.57 -1.50 -26.93
C GLN A 287 -3.52 -1.93 -28.06
N ALA A 288 -4.81 -2.13 -27.79
CA ALA A 288 -5.80 -2.45 -28.82
C ALA A 288 -5.99 -1.30 -29.83
N LEU A 289 -5.98 -0.06 -29.35
CA LEU A 289 -6.04 1.13 -30.19
C LEU A 289 -4.79 1.27 -31.08
N GLU A 290 -3.59 1.09 -30.50
CA GLU A 290 -2.32 1.14 -31.25
C GLU A 290 -2.16 -0.05 -32.21
N ALA A 291 -2.76 -1.21 -31.92
CA ALA A 291 -2.81 -2.33 -32.86
C ALA A 291 -3.70 -2.02 -34.07
N ARG A 292 -4.79 -1.27 -33.86
CA ARG A 292 -5.71 -0.81 -34.90
C ARG A 292 -5.08 0.30 -35.75
N ASP A 293 -4.34 1.22 -35.15
CA ASP A 293 -3.57 2.26 -35.83
C ASP A 293 -2.07 1.95 -35.80
N SER A 294 -1.62 1.16 -36.78
CA SER A 294 -0.22 0.70 -36.88
C SER A 294 0.84 1.83 -36.89
N LEU A 295 0.43 3.08 -37.15
CA LEU A 295 1.29 4.27 -37.13
C LEU A 295 1.62 4.76 -35.72
N THR A 296 0.79 4.42 -34.73
CA THR A 296 0.89 4.94 -33.36
C THR A 296 1.52 3.93 -32.39
N ARG A 297 2.07 2.82 -32.88
CA ARG A 297 2.66 1.80 -31.99
C ARG A 297 3.77 2.38 -31.11
N GLY A 298 3.55 2.35 -29.80
CA GLY A 298 4.44 2.91 -28.78
C GLY A 298 4.55 4.44 -28.80
N HIS A 299 3.72 5.14 -29.57
CA HIS A 299 3.70 6.60 -29.63
C HIS A 299 3.37 7.18 -28.26
N SER A 300 2.25 6.72 -27.68
CA SER A 300 1.75 7.19 -26.39
C SER A 300 2.78 6.99 -25.29
N GLU A 301 3.50 5.87 -25.32
CA GLU A 301 4.59 5.59 -24.38
C GLU A 301 5.76 6.57 -24.54
N ARG A 302 6.20 6.83 -25.77
CA ARG A 302 7.30 7.77 -26.03
C ARG A 302 6.92 9.19 -25.61
N VAL A 303 5.70 9.64 -25.95
CA VAL A 303 5.16 10.95 -25.52
C VAL A 303 5.16 11.04 -23.99
N ALA A 304 4.68 10.01 -23.29
CA ALA A 304 4.65 9.99 -21.84
C ALA A 304 6.05 10.14 -21.22
N LEU A 305 7.05 9.46 -21.78
CA LEU A 305 8.42 9.49 -21.26
C LEU A 305 9.13 10.81 -21.55
N ILE A 306 8.92 11.40 -22.74
CA ILE A 306 9.39 12.75 -23.05
C ILE A 306 8.74 13.76 -22.09
N ALA A 307 7.44 13.66 -21.87
CA ALA A 307 6.69 14.52 -20.94
C ALA A 307 7.23 14.42 -19.52
N VAL A 308 7.52 13.21 -19.01
CA VAL A 308 8.18 13.01 -17.71
C VAL A 308 9.55 13.67 -17.66
N GLY A 309 10.35 13.57 -18.73
CA GLY A 309 11.63 14.27 -18.86
C GLY A 309 11.49 15.79 -18.72
N ILE A 310 10.52 16.38 -19.42
CA ILE A 310 10.19 17.81 -19.34
C ILE A 310 9.70 18.16 -17.92
N GLY A 311 8.84 17.35 -17.32
CA GLY A 311 8.30 17.56 -15.97
C GLY A 311 9.39 17.58 -14.90
N ARG A 312 10.41 16.71 -15.02
CA ARG A 312 11.58 16.71 -14.13
C ARG A 312 12.35 18.02 -14.20
N GLU A 313 12.56 18.54 -15.41
CA GLU A 313 13.21 19.85 -15.64
C GLU A 313 12.41 21.04 -15.10
N LEU A 314 11.12 20.84 -14.83
CA LEU A 314 10.22 21.81 -14.20
C LEU A 314 10.07 21.60 -12.68
N GLY A 315 10.76 20.60 -12.11
CA GLY A 315 10.76 20.34 -10.67
C GLY A 315 9.54 19.59 -10.15
N PHE A 316 8.86 18.81 -10.99
CA PHE A 316 7.70 18.01 -10.56
C PHE A 316 8.12 16.95 -9.54
N THR A 317 7.26 16.76 -8.53
CA THR A 317 7.39 15.69 -7.55
C THR A 317 7.15 14.32 -8.19
N PRO A 318 7.60 13.21 -7.56
CA PRO A 318 7.34 11.86 -8.07
C PRO A 318 5.85 11.59 -8.37
N ALA A 319 4.95 11.98 -7.48
CA ALA A 319 3.50 11.81 -7.67
C ALA A 319 2.95 12.62 -8.87
N GLU A 320 3.50 13.81 -9.14
CA GLU A 320 3.11 14.60 -10.30
C GLU A 320 3.63 13.99 -11.61
N LEU A 321 4.83 13.41 -11.58
CA LEU A 321 5.42 12.69 -12.71
C LEU A 321 4.62 11.42 -13.05
N ASP A 322 4.18 10.66 -12.04
CA ASP A 322 3.33 9.47 -12.25
C ASP A 322 2.02 9.85 -12.95
N ARG A 323 1.41 10.95 -12.53
CA ARG A 323 0.20 11.48 -13.18
C ARG A 323 0.48 11.96 -14.60
N LEU A 324 1.61 12.60 -14.84
CA LEU A 324 2.01 13.05 -16.18
C LEU A 324 2.28 11.88 -17.13
N LEU A 325 2.91 10.81 -16.63
CA LEU A 325 3.10 9.57 -17.37
C LEU A 325 1.76 8.95 -17.78
N LEU A 326 0.81 8.89 -16.84
CA LEU A 326 -0.53 8.38 -17.12
C LEU A 326 -1.27 9.21 -18.17
N VAL A 327 -1.21 10.55 -18.07
CA VAL A 327 -1.77 11.44 -19.10
C VAL A 327 -1.16 11.14 -20.47
N GLY A 328 0.16 11.04 -20.57
CA GLY A 328 0.83 10.76 -21.85
C GLY A 328 0.45 9.42 -22.47
N ARG A 329 0.22 8.38 -21.65
CA ARG A 329 -0.25 7.08 -22.14
C ARG A 329 -1.69 7.11 -22.63
N LEU A 330 -2.52 8.04 -22.14
CA LEU A 330 -3.97 8.07 -22.38
C LEU A 330 -4.46 9.21 -23.25
N HIS A 331 -3.61 10.19 -23.56
CA HIS A 331 -4.01 11.44 -24.23
C HIS A 331 -4.75 11.20 -25.55
N ASP A 332 -4.41 10.12 -26.26
CA ASP A 332 -4.95 9.79 -27.58
C ASP A 332 -6.00 8.67 -27.56
N LEU A 333 -6.39 8.14 -26.39
CA LEU A 333 -7.30 7.00 -26.25
C LEU A 333 -8.65 7.20 -26.98
N GLY A 334 -9.09 8.45 -27.11
CA GLY A 334 -10.34 8.81 -27.76
C GLY A 334 -10.32 8.61 -29.28
N LYS A 335 -9.17 8.34 -29.90
CA LYS A 335 -9.09 7.93 -31.31
C LYS A 335 -9.89 6.65 -31.57
N ILE A 336 -10.23 5.89 -30.52
CA ILE A 336 -11.16 4.76 -30.62
C ILE A 336 -12.51 5.15 -31.24
N GLY A 337 -12.97 6.38 -31.04
CA GLY A 337 -14.21 6.92 -31.60
C GLY A 337 -14.09 7.47 -33.03
N VAL A 338 -12.88 7.54 -33.59
CA VAL A 338 -12.65 7.99 -34.97
C VAL A 338 -12.97 6.85 -35.93
N ARG A 339 -13.58 7.12 -37.09
CA ARG A 339 -13.91 6.07 -38.08
C ARG A 339 -12.66 5.57 -38.80
N ASP A 340 -12.61 4.29 -39.14
CA ASP A 340 -11.43 3.69 -39.79
C ASP A 340 -11.10 4.31 -41.15
N ASP A 341 -12.11 4.67 -41.95
CA ASP A 341 -11.92 5.31 -43.25
C ASP A 341 -11.33 6.73 -43.14
N VAL A 342 -11.43 7.34 -41.95
CA VAL A 342 -10.84 8.65 -41.63
C VAL A 342 -9.47 8.47 -40.96
N LEU A 343 -9.39 7.61 -39.93
CA LEU A 343 -8.19 7.37 -39.13
C LEU A 343 -7.03 6.79 -39.97
N LEU A 344 -7.34 5.87 -40.89
CA LEU A 344 -6.35 5.15 -41.70
C LEU A 344 -6.13 5.78 -43.08
N LYS A 345 -6.70 6.96 -43.33
CA LYS A 345 -6.63 7.64 -44.64
C LYS A 345 -5.20 8.08 -44.94
N LYS A 346 -4.77 7.86 -46.19
CA LYS A 346 -3.42 8.22 -46.67
C LYS A 346 -3.37 9.63 -47.27
N ASP A 347 -4.47 10.06 -47.88
CA ASP A 347 -4.62 11.38 -48.48
C ASP A 347 -4.98 12.43 -47.42
N SER A 348 -4.93 13.71 -47.81
CA SER A 348 -5.35 14.80 -46.93
C SER A 348 -6.81 14.65 -46.47
N LEU A 349 -7.05 14.96 -45.20
CA LEU A 349 -8.38 15.02 -44.61
C LEU A 349 -9.12 16.25 -45.14
N SER A 350 -10.41 16.09 -45.43
CA SER A 350 -11.34 17.20 -45.59
C SER A 350 -11.63 17.88 -44.24
N ASP A 351 -12.16 19.11 -44.26
CA ASP A 351 -12.49 19.84 -43.03
C ASP A 351 -13.41 19.04 -42.10
N THR A 352 -14.42 18.36 -42.66
CA THR A 352 -15.34 17.52 -41.89
C THR A 352 -14.68 16.29 -41.29
N GLU A 353 -13.72 15.69 -42.01
CA GLU A 353 -12.94 14.55 -41.51
C GLU A 353 -11.97 15.00 -40.42
N TYR A 354 -11.38 16.19 -40.58
CA TYR A 354 -10.49 16.79 -39.59
C TYR A 354 -11.24 17.13 -38.30
N ASP A 355 -12.43 17.72 -38.39
CA ASP A 355 -13.29 17.98 -37.22
C ASP A 355 -13.73 16.68 -36.53
N HIS A 356 -13.96 15.60 -37.29
CA HIS A 356 -14.22 14.27 -36.72
C HIS A 356 -13.02 13.73 -35.93
N VAL A 357 -11.78 13.96 -36.41
CA VAL A 357 -10.56 13.60 -35.67
C VAL A 357 -10.43 14.45 -34.41
N LYS A 358 -10.67 15.77 -34.45
CA LYS A 358 -10.57 16.64 -33.26
C LYS A 358 -11.46 16.20 -32.10
N ALA A 359 -12.61 15.59 -32.40
CA ALA A 359 -13.54 15.10 -31.39
C ALA A 359 -12.91 14.05 -30.45
N HIS A 360 -11.80 13.40 -30.83
CA HIS A 360 -11.13 12.40 -29.98
C HIS A 360 -10.79 12.94 -28.58
N SER A 361 -10.42 14.23 -28.45
CA SER A 361 -10.02 14.80 -27.17
C SER A 361 -11.17 14.79 -26.15
N ASN A 362 -12.40 15.02 -26.62
CA ASN A 362 -13.61 14.90 -25.79
C ASN A 362 -13.98 13.44 -25.52
N VAL A 363 -13.79 12.56 -26.52
CA VAL A 363 -14.07 11.12 -26.38
C VAL A 363 -13.15 10.48 -25.32
N VAL A 364 -11.88 10.91 -25.20
CA VAL A 364 -10.99 10.46 -24.10
C VAL A 364 -11.64 10.73 -22.75
N ALA A 365 -12.13 11.96 -22.54
CA ALA A 365 -12.76 12.34 -21.27
C ALA A 365 -13.99 11.49 -20.98
N ASP A 366 -14.82 11.21 -21.98
CA ASP A 366 -16.02 10.36 -21.83
C ASP A 366 -15.67 8.91 -21.47
N ILE A 367 -14.59 8.37 -22.04
CA ILE A 367 -14.10 7.01 -21.74
C ILE A 367 -13.56 6.92 -20.32
N LEU A 368 -12.84 7.95 -19.86
CA LEU A 368 -12.17 7.94 -18.57
C LEU A 368 -13.07 8.40 -17.41
N ARG A 369 -14.13 9.19 -17.66
CA ARG A 369 -15.04 9.74 -16.64
C ARG A 369 -15.64 8.71 -15.66
N PRO A 370 -15.97 7.47 -16.06
CA PRO A 370 -16.46 6.47 -15.10
C PRO A 370 -15.43 6.06 -14.03
N ILE A 371 -14.14 6.34 -14.23
CA ILE A 371 -13.05 5.94 -13.33
C ILE A 371 -12.69 7.13 -12.42
N GLU A 372 -13.25 7.15 -11.21
CA GLU A 372 -13.11 8.26 -10.25
C GLU A 372 -11.65 8.63 -9.95
N SER A 373 -10.77 7.64 -9.88
CA SER A 373 -9.33 7.84 -9.63
C SER A 373 -8.57 8.56 -10.75
N LEU A 374 -9.21 8.82 -11.89
CA LEU A 374 -8.66 9.52 -13.07
C LEU A 374 -9.32 10.89 -13.31
N HIS A 375 -10.22 11.34 -12.44
CA HIS A 375 -10.91 12.63 -12.63
C HIS A 375 -9.94 13.81 -12.69
N ASP A 376 -8.82 13.71 -11.99
CA ASP A 376 -7.76 14.73 -11.93
C ASP A 376 -7.01 14.91 -13.26
N ILE A 377 -7.09 13.94 -14.18
CA ILE A 377 -6.40 14.00 -15.47
C ILE A 377 -7.32 14.33 -16.65
N LEU A 378 -8.64 14.34 -16.47
CA LEU A 378 -9.61 14.53 -17.57
C LEU A 378 -9.45 15.87 -18.30
N GLU A 379 -9.29 16.96 -17.54
CA GLU A 379 -9.09 18.29 -18.11
C GLU A 379 -7.78 18.35 -18.92
N VAL A 380 -6.74 17.67 -18.42
CA VAL A 380 -5.43 17.62 -19.03
C VAL A 380 -5.47 16.84 -20.35
N THR A 381 -6.10 15.66 -20.35
CA THR A 381 -6.24 14.84 -21.56
C THR A 381 -7.19 15.46 -22.58
N THR A 382 -8.12 16.32 -22.16
CA THR A 382 -8.99 17.05 -23.12
C THR A 382 -8.25 18.21 -23.77
N SER A 383 -7.40 18.91 -23.00
CA SER A 383 -6.78 20.18 -23.43
C SER A 383 -5.43 20.04 -24.13
N HIS A 384 -4.97 18.81 -24.44
CA HIS A 384 -3.60 18.60 -24.95
C HIS A 384 -3.35 19.13 -26.37
N HIS A 385 -4.42 19.38 -27.14
CA HIS A 385 -4.38 20.06 -28.45
C HIS A 385 -4.62 21.58 -28.37
N GLU A 386 -4.77 22.13 -27.17
CA GLU A 386 -4.81 23.58 -26.99
C GLU A 386 -3.46 24.19 -27.33
N ARG A 387 -3.50 25.38 -27.95
CA ARG A 387 -2.32 26.08 -28.44
C ARG A 387 -2.06 27.30 -27.59
N TRP A 388 -0.78 27.60 -27.32
CA TRP A 388 -0.41 28.75 -26.51
C TRP A 388 -0.99 30.08 -27.06
N ASP A 389 -1.12 30.19 -28.39
CA ASP A 389 -1.71 31.31 -29.11
C ASP A 389 -3.26 31.37 -29.11
N GLY A 390 -3.96 30.38 -28.53
CA GLY A 390 -5.42 30.32 -28.47
C GLY A 390 -6.11 29.78 -29.72
N ASN A 391 -5.36 29.36 -30.75
CA ASN A 391 -5.94 28.78 -31.97
C ASN A 391 -6.15 27.25 -31.88
N GLY A 392 -6.09 26.70 -30.66
CA GLY A 392 -6.24 25.28 -30.39
C GLY A 392 -7.69 24.83 -30.26
N TYR A 393 -7.88 23.61 -29.78
CA TYR A 393 -9.18 23.00 -29.53
C TYR A 393 -9.09 22.07 -28.30
N PRO A 394 -10.21 21.70 -27.66
CA PRO A 394 -11.61 21.99 -28.03
C PRO A 394 -12.17 23.35 -27.60
N ASP A 395 -11.60 23.99 -26.59
CA ASP A 395 -12.17 25.15 -25.90
C ASP A 395 -11.52 26.48 -26.33
N GLY A 396 -10.39 26.44 -27.05
CA GLY A 396 -9.66 27.62 -27.52
C GLY A 396 -8.94 28.34 -26.38
N LEU A 397 -8.45 27.57 -25.40
CA LEU A 397 -7.69 28.07 -24.27
C LEU A 397 -6.35 28.66 -24.75
N ALA A 398 -5.91 29.74 -24.13
CA ALA A 398 -4.67 30.43 -24.48
C ALA A 398 -3.76 30.62 -23.25
N GLY A 399 -2.45 30.59 -23.49
CA GLY A 399 -1.46 30.86 -22.46
C GLY A 399 -1.59 29.95 -21.23
N GLU A 400 -1.66 30.58 -20.05
CA GLU A 400 -1.73 29.89 -18.76
C GLU A 400 -3.11 29.32 -18.42
N ALA A 401 -4.15 29.64 -19.19
CA ALA A 401 -5.46 28.99 -19.05
C ALA A 401 -5.40 27.50 -19.42
N ILE A 402 -4.40 27.10 -20.22
CA ILE A 402 -4.16 25.68 -20.54
C ILE A 402 -3.50 25.01 -19.32
N PRO A 403 -3.99 23.85 -18.85
CA PRO A 403 -3.34 23.12 -17.77
C PRO A 403 -1.85 22.87 -18.05
N LEU A 404 -0.98 23.04 -17.04
CA LEU A 404 0.47 22.90 -17.25
C LEU A 404 0.85 21.52 -17.78
N LYS A 405 0.24 20.46 -17.26
CA LYS A 405 0.47 19.10 -17.76
C LYS A 405 0.08 18.96 -19.25
N ALA A 406 -1.00 19.62 -19.70
CA ALA A 406 -1.43 19.57 -21.11
C ALA A 406 -0.44 20.30 -22.02
N ARG A 407 0.10 21.44 -21.55
CA ARG A 407 1.17 22.18 -22.23
C ARG A 407 2.44 21.35 -22.40
N ILE A 408 2.80 20.54 -21.40
CA ILE A 408 3.95 19.62 -21.46
C ILE A 408 3.68 18.51 -22.49
N ILE A 409 2.50 17.89 -22.43
CA ILE A 409 2.10 16.83 -23.37
C ILE A 409 2.12 17.33 -24.81
N SER A 410 1.64 18.54 -25.08
CA SER A 410 1.66 19.14 -26.41
C SER A 410 3.08 19.27 -26.98
N VAL A 411 4.08 19.67 -26.16
CA VAL A 411 5.48 19.72 -26.59
C VAL A 411 6.02 18.32 -26.88
N ALA A 412 5.73 17.36 -26.01
CA ALA A 412 6.18 15.97 -26.16
C ALA A 412 5.57 15.30 -27.41
N ASP A 413 4.27 15.50 -27.64
CA ASP A 413 3.52 14.98 -28.78
C ASP A 413 4.04 15.56 -30.10
N VAL A 414 4.23 16.89 -30.20
CA VAL A 414 4.78 17.51 -31.41
C VAL A 414 6.17 16.97 -31.73
N PHE A 415 7.05 16.82 -30.72
CA PHE A 415 8.40 16.29 -30.94
C PHE A 415 8.38 14.83 -31.39
N GLU A 416 7.57 13.98 -30.77
CA GLU A 416 7.41 12.58 -31.17
C GLU A 416 6.85 12.52 -32.60
N ALA A 417 5.79 13.26 -32.90
CA ALA A 417 5.09 13.23 -34.17
C ALA A 417 5.98 13.62 -35.36
N VAL A 418 6.94 14.54 -35.18
CA VAL A 418 7.88 14.94 -36.25
C VAL A 418 9.11 14.03 -36.35
N THR A 419 9.46 13.31 -35.29
CA THR A 419 10.62 12.39 -35.27
C THR A 419 10.24 10.94 -35.58
N ALA A 420 8.96 10.57 -35.48
CA ALA A 420 8.46 9.25 -35.81
C ALA A 420 8.54 8.94 -37.32
N GLU A 421 8.92 7.71 -37.67
CA GLU A 421 8.83 7.19 -39.03
C GLU A 421 7.37 6.92 -39.41
N ARG A 422 6.91 7.46 -40.54
CA ARG A 422 5.55 7.22 -41.06
C ARG A 422 5.61 6.65 -42.49
N PRO A 423 4.66 5.82 -42.94
CA PRO A 423 4.64 5.22 -44.28
C PRO A 423 4.65 6.21 -45.46
N TYR A 424 4.29 7.48 -45.22
CA TYR A 424 4.26 8.54 -46.24
C TYR A 424 5.28 9.67 -45.97
N ARG A 425 6.08 9.56 -44.90
CA ARG A 425 7.04 10.60 -44.50
C ARG A 425 8.21 9.98 -43.74
N ASP A 426 9.41 10.15 -44.27
CA ASP A 426 10.65 9.78 -43.57
C ASP A 426 10.77 10.55 -42.25
N SER A 427 11.34 9.90 -41.23
CA SER A 427 11.59 10.54 -39.94
C SER A 427 12.49 11.77 -40.12
N MET A 428 12.14 12.88 -39.46
CA MET A 428 13.05 14.03 -39.45
C MET A 428 14.26 13.74 -38.55
N PRO A 429 15.46 14.17 -38.95
CA PRO A 429 16.59 14.19 -38.04
C PRO A 429 16.23 15.00 -36.79
N ARG A 430 16.50 14.44 -35.61
CA ARG A 430 16.18 15.08 -34.31
C ARG A 430 16.62 16.55 -34.21
N PRO A 431 17.80 16.97 -34.72
CA PRO A 431 18.17 18.39 -34.71
C PRO A 431 17.15 19.30 -35.41
N VAL A 432 16.59 18.85 -36.53
CA VAL A 432 15.57 19.59 -37.29
C VAL A 432 14.26 19.66 -36.50
N ALA A 433 13.88 18.57 -35.85
CA ALA A 433 12.71 18.55 -34.96
C ALA A 433 12.85 19.55 -33.80
N VAL A 434 14.04 19.64 -33.20
CA VAL A 434 14.33 20.60 -32.13
C VAL A 434 14.23 22.05 -32.61
N ASP A 435 14.68 22.33 -33.84
CA ASP A 435 14.54 23.67 -34.42
C ASP A 435 13.06 24.04 -34.63
N ILE A 436 12.22 23.11 -35.09
CA ILE A 436 10.76 23.30 -35.20
C ILE A 436 10.15 23.62 -33.82
N ILE A 437 10.49 22.83 -32.79
CA ILE A 437 10.01 23.08 -31.42
C ILE A 437 10.43 24.48 -30.94
N ARG A 438 11.65 24.93 -31.29
CA ARG A 438 12.14 26.28 -30.96
C ARG A 438 11.34 27.37 -31.66
N GLU A 439 11.03 27.19 -32.94
CA GLU A 439 10.28 28.16 -33.75
C GLU A 439 8.82 28.31 -33.30
N GLU A 440 8.22 27.23 -32.78
CA GLU A 440 6.85 27.23 -32.26
C GLU A 440 6.72 27.74 -30.82
N ARG A 441 7.84 28.10 -30.16
CA ARG A 441 7.88 28.67 -28.82
C ARG A 441 7.07 29.97 -28.73
N GLY A 442 6.03 29.98 -27.90
CA GLY A 442 5.13 31.14 -27.72
C GLY A 442 4.10 31.33 -28.83
N ARG A 443 4.04 30.40 -29.79
CA ARG A 443 2.99 30.31 -30.82
C ARG A 443 2.11 29.10 -30.54
N GLN A 444 2.44 27.93 -31.10
CA GLN A 444 1.76 26.69 -30.72
C GLN A 444 2.12 26.26 -29.31
N LEU A 445 3.40 26.36 -28.95
CA LEU A 445 3.95 25.67 -27.78
C LEU A 445 4.23 26.62 -26.63
N CYS A 446 3.97 26.16 -25.40
CA CYS A 446 4.22 26.91 -24.18
C CYS A 446 5.73 27.26 -24.04
N PRO A 447 6.09 28.55 -23.88
CA PRO A 447 7.48 28.98 -23.73
C PRO A 447 8.25 28.24 -22.64
N THR A 448 7.66 28.13 -21.45
CA THR A 448 8.29 27.48 -20.29
C THR A 448 8.50 25.98 -20.50
N CYS A 449 7.55 25.31 -21.17
CA CYS A 449 7.66 23.87 -21.47
C CYS A 449 8.70 23.62 -22.55
N VAL A 450 8.80 24.48 -23.57
CA VAL A 450 9.85 24.41 -24.59
C VAL A 450 11.23 24.62 -23.97
N ASP A 451 11.38 25.59 -23.07
CA ASP A 451 12.67 25.83 -22.41
C ASP A 451 13.11 24.63 -21.55
N ALA A 452 12.16 23.97 -20.89
CA ALA A 452 12.42 22.72 -20.16
C ALA A 452 12.75 21.54 -21.09
N PHE A 453 12.01 21.40 -22.20
CA PHE A 453 12.33 20.41 -23.23
C PHE A 453 13.75 20.58 -23.78
N MET A 454 14.20 21.82 -24.02
CA MET A 454 15.56 22.09 -24.50
C MET A 454 16.62 21.62 -23.51
N ARG A 455 16.45 21.91 -22.21
CA ARG A 455 17.37 21.42 -21.17
C ARG A 455 17.40 19.90 -21.09
N TRP A 456 16.23 19.26 -21.12
CA TRP A 456 16.12 17.80 -21.14
C TRP A 456 16.81 17.21 -22.37
N TYR A 457 16.60 17.79 -23.55
CA TYR A 457 17.18 17.32 -24.80
C TYR A 457 18.71 17.49 -24.82
N GLU A 458 19.24 18.62 -24.33
CA GLU A 458 20.69 18.85 -24.22
C GLU A 458 21.38 17.80 -23.34
N GLN A 459 20.71 17.34 -22.27
CA GLN A 459 21.25 16.32 -21.37
C GLN A 459 21.17 14.90 -21.94
N THR A 460 20.13 14.60 -22.72
CA THR A 460 19.80 13.22 -23.11
C THR A 460 19.99 12.93 -24.60
N GLY A 461 20.16 13.95 -25.44
CA GLY A 461 20.11 13.82 -26.90
C GLY A 461 18.75 13.33 -27.43
N GLY A 462 17.69 13.45 -26.63
CA GLY A 462 16.38 12.85 -26.90
C GLY A 462 16.36 11.33 -26.78
N VAL A 463 17.37 10.72 -26.14
CA VAL A 463 17.35 9.30 -25.80
C VAL A 463 16.43 9.10 -24.61
N ILE A 464 15.41 8.27 -24.81
CA ILE A 464 14.46 7.89 -23.78
C ILE A 464 15.06 6.70 -23.03
N ASP A 465 15.74 6.96 -21.92
CA ASP A 465 16.20 5.88 -21.04
C ASP A 465 15.06 5.55 -20.08
N LEU A 466 14.41 4.41 -20.33
CA LEU A 466 13.37 3.89 -19.44
C LEU A 466 14.04 3.57 -18.09
N PRO A 467 13.62 4.20 -16.97
CA PRO A 467 14.02 3.72 -15.66
C PRO A 467 13.61 2.25 -15.54
N GLU A 468 14.41 1.46 -14.82
CA GLU A 468 14.24 0.01 -14.70
C GLU A 468 12.82 -0.36 -14.21
N ASP A 469 12.21 0.51 -13.39
CA ASP A 469 10.84 0.40 -12.86
C ASP A 469 9.71 0.54 -13.91
N TYR A 470 10.02 1.05 -15.12
CA TYR A 470 9.04 1.34 -16.18
C TYR A 470 9.25 0.50 -17.45
N ARG A 471 10.28 -0.36 -17.50
CA ARG A 471 10.41 -1.40 -18.53
C ARG A 471 9.41 -2.51 -18.20
N GLN A 472 8.22 -2.47 -18.81
CA GLN A 472 7.12 -3.40 -18.51
C GLN A 472 7.54 -4.87 -18.59
N HIS A 473 7.00 -5.65 -17.65
CA HIS A 473 6.74 -7.09 -17.74
C HIS A 473 5.80 -7.43 -18.89
#